data_AF-A0A6B3FT25-F1
#
_entry.id   AF-A0A6B3FT25-F1
#
_cell.length_a   1.000
_cell.length_b   1.000
_cell.length_c   1.000
_cell.angle_alpha   90.00
_cell.angle_beta   90.00
_cell.angle_gamma   90.00
#
_symmetry.space_group_name_H-M   'P 1'
#
loop_
_entity.id
_entity.type
_entity.pdbx_description
1 polymer ?
#
loop_
_entity_poly.entity_id
_entity_poly.type
_entity_poly.pdbx_seq_one_letter_code
_entity_poly.pdbx_strand_id
1 'polypeptide(L)' 'MSIRHGLLALLERGPRYGSQLRTEFESRTGSTWPLNVGQVYTTLSRLERDGLV' A
#
# COMPACT_ATOMS: atom_id res chain seq x y z
N MET A 1 -2.31 -11.72 5.42
CA MET A 1 -1.32 -10.72 4.94
C MET A 1 -1.73 -9.35 5.48
N SER A 2 -0.81 -8.47 5.86
CA SER A 2 -1.16 -7.12 6.35
C SER A 2 -1.08 -6.09 5.22
N ILE A 3 -1.87 -5.01 5.31
CA ILE A 3 -1.81 -3.87 4.37
C ILE A 3 -0.38 -3.33 4.28
N ARG A 4 0.33 -3.22 5.41
CA ARG A 4 1.74 -2.82 5.49
C ARG A 4 2.62 -3.65 4.55
N HIS A 5 2.59 -4.97 4.68
CA HIS A 5 3.44 -5.85 3.87
C HIS A 5 3.03 -5.82 2.39
N GLY A 6 1.74 -5.70 2.09
CA GLY A 6 1.29 -5.56 0.71
C GLY A 6 1.79 -4.26 0.06
N LEU A 7 1.72 -3.13 0.77
CA LEU A 7 2.23 -1.86 0.25
C LEU A 7 3.76 -1.87 0.06
N LEU A 8 4.52 -2.44 0.99
CA LEU A 8 5.96 -2.62 0.84
C LEU A 8 6.32 -3.48 -0.38
N ALA A 9 5.63 -4.60 -0.59
CA ALA A 9 5.85 -5.45 -1.75
C ALA A 9 5.48 -4.76 -3.08
N LEU A 10 4.56 -3.79 -3.07
CA LEU A 10 4.28 -2.97 -4.24
C LEU A 10 5.40 -1.96 -4.49
N LEU A 11 5.88 -1.29 -3.44
CA LEU A 11 6.91 -0.25 -3.49
C LEU A 11 8.31 -0.80 -3.77
N GLU A 12 8.59 -2.07 -3.49
CA GLU A 12 9.83 -2.75 -3.86
C GLU A 12 10.14 -2.64 -5.36
N ARG A 13 9.10 -2.57 -6.19
CA ARG A 13 9.20 -2.42 -7.65
C ARG A 13 9.33 -0.94 -8.11
N GLY A 14 9.49 0.01 -7.19
CA GLY A 14 9.68 1.43 -7.46
C GLY A 14 8.59 2.35 -6.89
N PRO A 15 8.85 3.67 -6.86
CA PRO A 15 7.95 4.67 -6.29
C PRO A 15 6.64 4.78 -7.06
N ARG A 16 5.53 4.99 -6.35
CA ARG A 16 4.17 5.08 -6.90
C ARG A 16 3.30 6.03 -6.11
N TYR A 17 2.28 6.57 -6.78
CA TYR A 17 1.25 7.35 -6.11
C TYR A 17 0.33 6.46 -5.26
N GLY A 18 -0.19 7.00 -4.16
CA GLY A 18 -1.09 6.27 -3.25
C GLY A 18 -2.34 5.69 -3.94
N SER A 19 -2.86 6.37 -4.97
CA SER A 19 -3.96 5.86 -5.79
C SER A 19 -3.57 4.60 -6.59
N GLN A 20 -2.37 4.56 -7.17
CA GLN A 20 -1.87 3.40 -7.91
C GLN A 20 -1.64 2.21 -6.97
N LEU A 21 -1.09 2.46 -5.78
CA LEU A 21 -0.89 1.44 -4.74
C LEU A 21 -2.22 0.81 -4.33
N ARG A 22 -3.27 1.61 -4.16
CA ARG A 22 -4.62 1.11 -3.88
C ARG A 22 -5.10 0.16 -4.98
N THR A 23 -5.08 0.61 -6.23
CA THR A 23 -5.60 -0.16 -7.37
C THR A 23 -4.84 -1.47 -7.55
N GLU A 24 -3.51 -1.45 -7.47
CA GLU A 24 -2.71 -2.68 -7.56
C GLU A 24 -2.90 -3.61 -6.37
N PHE A 25 -3.08 -3.07 -5.16
CA PHE A 25 -3.35 -3.87 -3.98
C PHE A 25 -4.70 -4.61 -4.12
N GLU A 26 -5.76 -3.90 -4.51
CA GLU A 26 -7.09 -4.50 -4.75
C GLU A 26 -7.02 -5.54 -5.87
N SER A 27 -6.33 -5.23 -6.98
CA SER A 27 -6.14 -6.17 -8.11
C SER A 27 -5.44 -7.46 -7.69
N ARG A 28 -4.38 -7.37 -6.88
CA ARG A 28 -3.60 -8.54 -6.42
C ARG A 28 -4.29 -9.35 -5.33
N THR A 29 -5.19 -8.73 -4.56
CA THR A 29 -5.95 -9.40 -3.50
C THR A 29 -7.33 -9.87 -3.97
N GLY A 30 -7.62 -9.76 -5.28
CA GLY A 30 -8.91 -10.13 -5.86
C GLY A 30 -10.08 -9.37 -5.22
N SER A 31 -9.85 -8.10 -4.84
CA SER A 31 -10.82 -7.24 -4.15
C SER A 31 -11.40 -7.80 -2.85
N THR A 32 -10.81 -8.87 -2.30
CA THR A 32 -11.25 -9.50 -1.03
C THR A 32 -10.95 -8.59 0.16
N TRP A 33 -9.98 -7.69 0.01
CA TRP A 33 -9.59 -6.71 1.00
C TRP A 33 -9.88 -5.30 0.47
N PRO A 34 -11.03 -4.70 0.81
CA PRO A 34 -11.34 -3.34 0.41
C PRO A 34 -10.39 -2.36 1.13
N LEU A 35 -9.45 -1.78 0.38
CA LEU A 35 -8.45 -0.85 0.88
C LEU A 35 -8.84 0.57 0.46
N ASN A 36 -9.25 1.41 1.41
CA ASN A 36 -9.56 2.80 1.07
C ASN A 36 -8.29 3.65 0.94
N VAL A 37 -8.39 4.77 0.21
CA VAL A 37 -7.22 5.61 -0.06
C VAL A 37 -6.65 6.26 1.20
N GLY A 38 -7.48 6.56 2.21
CA GLY A 38 -7.03 7.09 3.50
C GLY A 38 -6.19 6.08 4.29
N GLN A 39 -6.50 4.80 4.21
CA GLN A 39 -5.70 3.72 4.79
C GLN A 39 -4.34 3.59 4.09
N VAL A 40 -4.28 3.79 2.77
CA VAL A 40 -3.01 3.83 2.03
C VAL A 40 -2.13 4.94 2.59
N TYR A 41 -2.61 6.18 2.59
CA TYR A 41 -1.83 7.32 3.08
C TYR A 41 -1.43 7.17 4.55
N THR A 42 -2.35 6.75 5.42
CA THR A 42 -2.05 6.50 6.84
C THR A 42 -0.97 5.43 7.01
N THR A 43 -0.97 4.40 6.17
CA THR A 43 0.05 3.35 6.22
C THR A 43 1.38 3.84 5.66
N LEU A 44 1.37 4.60 4.57
CA LEU A 44 2.57 5.22 4.00
C LEU A 44 3.23 6.17 5.01
N SER A 45 2.49 7.06 5.65
CA SER A 45 3.06 7.97 6.67
C SER A 45 3.68 7.22 7.85
N ARG A 46 3.13 6.05 8.23
CA ARG A 46 3.76 5.19 9.24
C ARG A 46 5.03 4.52 8.72
N LEU A 47 5.02 4.04 7.48
CA LEU A 47 6.21 3.46 6.84
C LEU A 47 7.34 4.49 6.72
N GLU A 48 7.04 5.72 6.32
CA GLU A 48 7.99 6.84 6.25
C GLU A 48 8.56 7.17 7.64
N ARG A 49 7.68 7.30 8.64
CA ARG A 49 8.08 7.53 10.05
C ARG A 49 8.99 6.42 10.57
N ASP A 50 8.71 5.17 10.18
CA ASP A 50 9.47 3.99 10.57
C ASP A 50 10.74 3.80 9.71
N GLY A 51 10.99 4.64 8.70
CA GLY A 51 12.18 4.59 7.82
C GLY A 51 12.17 3.43 6.82
N LEU A 52 10.98 2.94 6.46
CA LEU A 52 10.80 1.77 5.58
C LEU A 52 10.54 2.13 4.11
N VAL A 53 10.20 3.40 3.82
CA VAL A 53 9.98 3.95 2.47
C VAL A 53 10.46 5.39 2.41
#